data_AF-A0A0P7HT87-F1
#
_entry.id   AF-A0A0P7HT87-F1
#
_cell.length_a   1.000
_cell.length_b   1.000
_cell.length_c   1.000
_cell.angle_alpha   90.00
_cell.angle_beta   90.00
_cell.angle_gamma   90.00
#
_symmetry.space_group_name_H-M   'P 1'
#
loop_
_entity.id
_entity.type
_entity.pdbx_description
1 polymer ?
#
loop_
_entity_poly.entity_id
_entity_poly.type
_entity_poly.pdbx_seq_one_letter_code
_entity_poly.pdbx_strand_id
1 'polypeptide(L)'
;MLPYVQHAIGRVRVTDDGKPPTRSGGAATLSTAPEPRPGVASVTPRAWEKAVGWDRPSTEEASLLFVDDGPDTTDRFTQGAWEQFRDSPPGVATYDGSVSMAALRQHLAEGQLYVHYGGRVTSDGFVCADGVLPFRDLPDGAIGVLSVDWRDRSIPDSIRGAAAVVALATDPLEPAESRRFGKLISLGFSPTVAADIADIADRVRFVGDASRPFVNRQSGSPPTLLRIEQVGDDQYRVTATFGFNDPDGLGQINQLVFDDTADTFQLAGTSYRLDGPLSSTEIDEELIFDSIPLFVENSLEAATTDPIDDLLTK
;
A
#
# COMPACT_ATOMS: atom_id res chain seq x y z
N MET A 1 -24.99 22.11 -1.25
CA MET A 1 -25.46 20.72 -1.09
C MET A 1 -25.79 20.17 -2.48
N LEU A 2 -24.73 19.85 -3.24
CA LEU A 2 -24.77 19.33 -4.63
C LEU A 2 -23.40 18.80 -5.17
N PRO A 3 -22.33 18.52 -4.37
CA PRO A 3 -21.19 17.77 -4.91
C PRO A 3 -21.43 16.23 -4.95
N TYR A 4 -22.42 15.72 -4.20
CA TYR A 4 -22.59 14.28 -4.00
C TYR A 4 -23.06 13.50 -5.24
N VAL A 5 -23.69 14.16 -6.23
CA VAL A 5 -24.24 13.47 -7.41
C VAL A 5 -23.18 13.25 -8.51
N GLN A 6 -22.09 14.03 -8.53
CA GLN A 6 -20.94 13.73 -9.40
C GLN A 6 -19.97 12.70 -8.80
N HIS A 7 -20.03 12.47 -7.48
CA HIS A 7 -19.20 11.48 -6.79
C HIS A 7 -19.71 10.03 -6.87
N ALA A 8 -20.88 9.78 -7.47
CA ALA A 8 -21.49 8.44 -7.55
C ALA A 8 -21.67 7.90 -8.98
N ILE A 9 -21.23 8.64 -10.02
CA ILE A 9 -21.35 8.20 -11.42
C ILE A 9 -19.96 7.86 -11.95
N GLY A 10 -19.41 6.78 -11.42
CA GLY A 10 -18.24 6.13 -11.97
C GLY A 10 -18.35 4.65 -11.69
N ARG A 11 -18.50 3.85 -12.77
CA ARG A 11 -18.45 2.38 -12.82
C ARG A 11 -19.80 1.66 -12.71
N VAL A 12 -20.49 1.59 -13.84
CA VAL A 12 -21.19 0.35 -14.21
C VAL A 12 -20.46 -0.20 -15.43
N ARG A 13 -19.54 -1.16 -15.20
CA ARG A 13 -19.09 -2.04 -16.28
C ARG A 13 -20.08 -3.19 -16.29
N VAL A 14 -20.96 -3.19 -17.28
CA VAL A 14 -21.87 -4.31 -17.54
C VAL A 14 -21.03 -5.37 -18.24
N THR A 15 -20.79 -6.52 -17.59
CA THR A 15 -20.38 -7.74 -18.29
C THR A 15 -21.50 -8.13 -19.26
N ASP A 16 -21.21 -8.86 -20.33
CA ASP A 16 -22.21 -9.21 -21.37
C ASP A 16 -23.47 -9.92 -20.82
N ASP A 17 -23.43 -10.42 -19.57
CA ASP A 17 -24.52 -11.06 -18.85
C ASP A 17 -25.32 -10.11 -17.91
N GLY A 18 -25.08 -8.81 -17.93
CA GLY A 18 -25.91 -7.84 -17.20
C GLY A 18 -25.64 -7.76 -15.70
N LYS A 19 -24.62 -8.44 -15.18
CA LYS A 19 -24.33 -8.51 -13.74
C LYS A 19 -23.21 -7.54 -13.34
N PRO A 20 -23.27 -6.94 -12.14
CA PRO A 20 -22.13 -6.21 -11.60
C PRO A 20 -20.96 -7.19 -11.36
N PRO A 21 -19.71 -6.83 -11.72
CA PRO A 21 -18.56 -7.67 -11.45
C PRO A 21 -18.44 -7.89 -9.94
N THR A 22 -18.43 -9.15 -9.50
CA THR A 22 -18.38 -9.51 -8.07
C THR A 22 -17.01 -9.33 -7.43
N ARG A 23 -15.98 -8.92 -8.18
CA ARG A 23 -14.69 -8.48 -7.64
C ARG A 23 -14.01 -7.58 -8.67
N SER A 24 -14.22 -6.28 -8.58
CA SER A 24 -13.21 -5.33 -9.02
C SER A 24 -12.31 -5.06 -7.83
N GLY A 25 -11.05 -5.48 -7.88
CA GLY A 25 -10.05 -5.04 -6.91
C GLY A 25 -10.03 -3.51 -6.82
N GLY A 26 -9.77 -2.99 -5.63
CA GLY A 26 -9.28 -1.63 -5.47
C GLY A 26 -10.27 -0.55 -5.03
N ALA A 27 -11.35 -0.88 -4.32
CA ALA A 27 -11.99 0.12 -3.45
C ALA A 27 -12.22 -0.51 -2.08
N ALA A 28 -11.53 0.01 -1.06
CA ALA A 28 -11.83 -0.30 0.33
C ALA A 28 -13.33 -0.15 0.55
N THR A 29 -13.98 -1.15 1.14
CA THR A 29 -15.34 -0.93 1.61
C THR A 29 -15.24 0.13 2.72
N LEU A 30 -15.78 1.31 2.46
CA LEU A 30 -15.84 2.37 3.46
C LEU A 30 -17.00 2.11 4.41
N SER A 31 -16.76 2.28 5.70
CA SER A 31 -17.76 2.20 6.74
C SER A 31 -17.73 3.45 7.60
N THR A 32 -18.89 3.92 8.01
CA THR A 32 -19.01 4.94 9.05
C THR A 32 -19.09 4.32 10.46
N ALA A 33 -19.07 2.99 10.57
CA ALA A 33 -19.09 2.31 11.84
C ALA A 33 -17.83 2.64 12.64
N PRO A 34 -17.94 2.87 13.96
CA PRO A 34 -16.79 3.20 14.81
C PRO A 34 -15.80 2.04 14.96
N GLU A 35 -16.25 0.80 14.70
CA GLU A 35 -15.45 -0.42 14.75
C GLU A 35 -15.33 -1.01 13.33
N PRO A 36 -14.18 -0.84 12.63
CA PRO A 36 -13.96 -1.40 11.31
C PRO A 36 -13.75 -2.92 11.36
N ARG A 37 -14.25 -3.62 10.34
CA ARG A 37 -13.91 -5.03 10.05
C ARG A 37 -12.56 -5.10 9.32
N PRO A 38 -11.88 -6.27 9.28
CA PRO A 38 -10.71 -6.46 8.43
C PRO A 38 -11.00 -6.09 6.97
N GLY A 39 -10.06 -5.43 6.30
CA GLY A 39 -10.21 -4.93 4.93
C GLY A 39 -11.25 -3.80 4.73
N VAL A 40 -11.88 -3.31 5.81
CA VAL A 40 -12.87 -2.22 5.79
C VAL A 40 -12.28 -1.00 6.48
N ALA A 41 -12.41 0.16 5.86
CA ALA A 41 -11.92 1.41 6.42
C ALA A 41 -13.04 2.15 7.18
N SER A 42 -12.80 2.51 8.44
CA SER A 42 -13.71 3.34 9.24
C SER A 42 -13.41 4.81 9.01
N VAL A 43 -14.27 5.51 8.28
CA VAL A 43 -14.12 6.95 7.99
C VAL A 43 -15.04 7.75 8.90
N THR A 44 -14.49 8.26 10.00
CA THR A 44 -15.18 9.20 10.90
C THR A 44 -14.97 10.65 10.42
N PRO A 45 -15.81 11.61 10.83
CA PRO A 45 -15.62 13.02 10.48
C PRO A 45 -14.22 13.55 10.83
N ARG A 46 -13.71 13.23 12.02
CA ARG A 46 -12.36 13.62 12.45
C ARG A 46 -11.27 13.01 11.57
N ALA A 47 -11.40 11.72 11.23
CA ALA A 47 -10.42 11.05 10.37
C ALA A 47 -10.45 11.62 8.94
N TRP A 48 -11.64 12.01 8.45
CA TRP A 48 -11.78 12.70 7.17
C TRP A 48 -11.14 14.10 7.18
N GLU A 49 -11.41 14.92 8.20
CA GLU A 49 -10.81 16.24 8.35
C GLU A 49 -9.28 16.17 8.36
N LYS A 50 -8.73 15.16 9.04
CA LYS A 50 -7.28 14.88 9.04
C LYS A 50 -6.78 14.49 7.65
N ALA A 51 -7.45 13.56 6.97
CA ALA A 51 -7.06 13.14 5.62
C ALA A 51 -7.11 14.28 4.59
N VAL A 52 -8.04 15.23 4.74
CA VAL A 52 -8.13 16.42 3.87
C VAL A 52 -7.07 17.46 4.21
N GLY A 53 -6.75 17.63 5.50
CA GLY A 53 -5.74 18.58 5.97
C GLY A 53 -4.29 18.08 5.86
N TRP A 54 -4.08 16.81 5.51
CA TRP A 54 -2.76 16.21 5.38
C TRP A 54 -2.00 16.78 4.17
N ASP A 55 -0.81 17.31 4.43
CA ASP A 55 0.11 17.73 3.38
C ASP A 55 0.87 16.50 2.85
N ARG A 56 0.71 16.22 1.56
CA ARG A 56 1.26 15.00 0.96
C ARG A 56 2.69 15.27 0.49
N PRO A 57 3.72 14.62 1.07
CA PRO A 57 5.07 14.77 0.57
C PRO A 57 5.18 14.21 -0.86
N SER A 58 6.16 14.66 -1.62
CA SER A 58 6.53 13.96 -2.85
C SER A 58 7.12 12.58 -2.54
N THR A 59 7.21 11.71 -3.54
CA THR A 59 7.87 10.39 -3.39
C THR A 59 9.33 10.48 -2.96
N GLU A 60 10.02 11.57 -3.33
CA GLU A 60 11.42 11.84 -2.96
C GLU A 60 11.56 12.35 -1.51
N GLU A 61 10.53 13.04 -1.00
CA GLU A 61 10.50 13.60 0.36
C GLU A 61 9.81 12.67 1.37
N ALA A 62 9.24 11.55 0.91
CA ALA A 62 8.61 10.56 1.76
C ALA A 62 9.58 10.12 2.88
N SER A 63 9.07 9.90 4.09
CA SER A 63 9.90 9.45 5.21
C SER A 63 9.22 8.30 5.94
N LEU A 64 9.99 7.26 6.21
CA LEU A 64 9.50 6.01 6.80
C LEU A 64 10.23 5.76 8.11
N LEU A 65 9.49 5.43 9.15
CA LEU A 65 10.03 5.01 10.43
C LEU A 65 9.56 3.59 10.78
N PHE A 66 10.50 2.75 11.16
CA PHE A 66 10.25 1.39 11.65
C PHE A 66 10.79 1.29 13.07
N VAL A 67 9.90 1.06 14.03
CA VAL A 67 10.24 0.77 15.42
C VAL A 67 9.98 -0.71 15.69
N ASP A 68 10.95 -1.55 15.34
CA ASP A 68 10.95 -3.01 15.42
C ASP A 68 12.39 -3.56 15.53
N ASP A 69 12.56 -4.90 15.60
CA ASP A 69 13.82 -5.61 15.85
C ASP A 69 14.90 -5.47 14.73
N GLY A 70 15.21 -4.25 14.32
CA GLY A 70 16.32 -3.91 13.43
C GLY A 70 16.10 -4.24 11.95
N PRO A 71 17.08 -3.93 11.07
CA PRO A 71 17.02 -4.27 9.66
C PRO A 71 17.02 -5.79 9.47
N ASP A 72 16.04 -6.30 8.73
CA ASP A 72 16.03 -7.67 8.25
C ASP A 72 17.09 -7.78 7.17
N THR A 73 18.24 -8.35 7.53
CA THR A 73 19.37 -8.53 6.62
C THR A 73 19.14 -9.61 5.55
N THR A 74 18.02 -10.32 5.62
CA THR A 74 17.70 -11.45 4.73
C THR A 74 16.73 -11.11 3.60
N ASP A 75 16.09 -9.94 3.62
CA ASP A 75 15.15 -9.56 2.57
C ASP A 75 15.88 -9.06 1.30
N ARG A 76 16.11 -9.97 0.36
CA ARG A 76 16.64 -9.67 -0.99
C ARG A 76 15.78 -8.65 -1.75
N PHE A 77 14.48 -8.55 -1.46
CA PHE A 77 13.61 -7.52 -2.04
C PHE A 77 13.91 -6.16 -1.41
N THR A 78 14.16 -6.07 -0.10
CA THR A 78 14.63 -4.84 0.56
C THR A 78 16.07 -4.48 0.15
N GLN A 79 16.92 -5.42 -0.22
CA GLN A 79 18.25 -5.08 -0.73
C GLN A 79 18.20 -4.64 -2.21
N GLY A 80 17.63 -5.46 -3.11
CA GLY A 80 17.62 -5.19 -4.55
C GLY A 80 16.66 -4.08 -4.97
N ALA A 81 15.46 -4.01 -4.39
CA ALA A 81 14.47 -3.02 -4.81
C ALA A 81 14.69 -1.65 -4.13
N TRP A 82 15.65 -1.49 -3.23
CA TRP A 82 16.14 -0.17 -2.79
C TRP A 82 17.38 0.26 -3.59
N GLU A 83 18.23 -0.70 -3.99
CA GLU A 83 19.36 -0.46 -4.90
C GLU A 83 18.94 -0.03 -6.32
N GLN A 84 17.71 -0.36 -6.76
CA GLN A 84 17.12 0.09 -8.03
C GLN A 84 16.84 1.61 -8.07
N PHE A 85 16.78 2.27 -6.90
CA PHE A 85 16.59 3.70 -6.80
C PHE A 85 17.91 4.44 -6.50
N ARG A 86 19.06 3.85 -6.88
CA ARG A 86 20.41 4.34 -6.58
C ARG A 86 20.66 5.81 -6.94
N ASP A 87 19.93 6.32 -7.93
CA ASP A 87 20.07 7.70 -8.42
C ASP A 87 19.03 8.69 -7.82
N SER A 88 17.92 8.18 -7.25
CA SER A 88 16.89 8.94 -6.51
C SER A 88 16.12 8.01 -5.55
N PRO A 89 16.61 7.74 -4.33
CA PRO A 89 15.95 6.82 -3.38
C PRO A 89 14.57 7.36 -2.95
N PRO A 90 13.53 6.51 -2.84
CA PRO A 90 12.26 6.91 -2.27
C PRO A 90 12.43 7.06 -0.76
N GLY A 91 12.73 8.27 -0.33
CA GLY A 91 12.60 8.66 1.06
C GLY A 91 13.63 8.12 2.06
N VAL A 92 13.75 8.83 3.18
CA VAL A 92 14.62 8.43 4.29
C VAL A 92 13.90 7.38 5.13
N ALA A 93 14.41 6.15 5.16
CA ALA A 93 13.94 5.09 6.07
C ALA A 93 14.83 5.05 7.33
N THR A 94 14.20 5.12 8.50
CA THR A 94 14.86 5.03 9.82
C THR A 94 14.40 3.77 10.54
N TYR A 95 15.33 3.09 11.22
CA TYR A 95 15.09 1.84 11.94
C TYR A 95 15.58 1.96 13.37
N ASP A 96 14.69 1.71 14.33
CA ASP A 96 15.01 1.73 15.76
C ASP A 96 14.50 0.48 16.48
N GLY A 97 15.41 -0.30 17.06
CA GLY A 97 15.11 -1.50 17.88
C GLY A 97 14.22 -1.23 19.09
N SER A 98 14.41 -0.06 19.70
CA SER A 98 13.60 0.40 20.82
C SER A 98 13.75 1.91 20.94
N VAL A 99 12.68 2.61 21.31
CA VAL A 99 12.66 4.08 21.41
C VAL A 99 12.22 4.51 22.80
N SER A 100 12.77 5.63 23.27
CA SER A 100 12.25 6.32 24.46
C SER A 100 10.92 7.01 24.14
N MET A 101 10.14 7.36 25.16
CA MET A 101 8.92 8.16 25.02
C MET A 101 9.22 9.51 24.34
N ALA A 102 10.35 10.12 24.68
CA ALA A 102 10.76 11.39 24.10
C ALA A 102 11.09 11.26 22.61
N ALA A 103 11.87 10.24 22.25
CA ALA A 103 12.24 9.97 20.86
C ALA A 103 11.01 9.61 20.01
N LEU A 104 10.15 8.70 20.49
CA LEU A 104 8.92 8.35 19.78
C LEU A 104 8.03 9.58 19.58
N ARG A 105 7.81 10.40 20.61
CA ARG A 105 7.01 11.62 20.49
C ARG A 105 7.59 12.57 19.43
N GLN A 106 8.92 12.73 19.41
CA GLN A 106 9.59 13.58 18.43
C GLN A 106 9.36 13.04 17.01
N HIS A 107 9.62 11.75 16.76
CA HIS A 107 9.42 11.16 15.45
C HIS A 107 7.99 11.27 14.94
N LEU A 108 7.01 11.03 15.81
CA LEU A 108 5.59 11.17 15.46
C LEU A 108 5.21 12.62 15.13
N ALA A 109 6.01 13.62 15.54
CA ALA A 109 5.78 15.04 15.27
C ALA A 109 6.49 15.54 14.00
N GLU A 110 7.42 14.76 13.42
CA GLU A 110 8.30 15.18 12.32
C GLU A 110 7.68 15.07 10.92
N GLY A 111 6.41 14.70 10.80
CA GLY A 111 5.75 14.65 9.48
C GLY A 111 5.97 13.34 8.71
N GLN A 112 6.22 12.22 9.40
CA GLN A 112 6.52 10.93 8.76
C GLN A 112 5.40 10.51 7.80
N LEU A 113 5.75 10.05 6.61
CA LEU A 113 4.75 9.45 5.71
C LEU A 113 4.18 8.18 6.34
N TYR A 114 5.05 7.31 6.81
CA TYR A 114 4.68 6.02 7.38
C TYR A 114 5.45 5.74 8.66
N VAL A 115 4.74 5.27 9.68
CA VAL A 115 5.33 4.77 10.92
C VAL A 115 4.81 3.37 11.18
N HIS A 116 5.72 2.40 11.26
CA HIS A 116 5.44 1.09 11.84
C HIS A 116 5.94 1.05 13.28
N TYR A 117 5.06 0.69 14.21
CA TYR A 117 5.43 0.43 15.59
C TYR A 117 5.15 -1.04 15.93
N GLY A 118 6.20 -1.87 15.89
CA GLY A 118 6.17 -3.29 16.23
C GLY A 118 6.27 -3.57 17.73
N GLY A 119 6.55 -2.53 18.54
CA GLY A 119 6.54 -2.62 19.99
C GLY A 119 5.15 -2.87 20.58
N ARG A 120 5.09 -3.25 21.86
CA ARG A 120 3.82 -3.49 22.55
C ARG A 120 2.99 -2.20 22.63
N VAL A 121 1.71 -2.30 22.30
CA VAL A 121 0.72 -1.25 22.48
C VAL A 121 -0.32 -1.68 23.53
N THR A 122 -0.77 -0.76 24.38
CA THR A 122 -1.76 -1.00 25.44
C THR A 122 -2.92 -0.01 25.31
N SER A 123 -3.99 -0.20 26.10
CA SER A 123 -5.09 0.77 26.20
C SER A 123 -4.64 2.18 26.58
N ASP A 124 -3.51 2.30 27.29
CA ASP A 124 -3.00 3.58 27.79
C ASP A 124 -2.06 4.26 26.79
N GLY A 125 -1.38 3.50 25.93
CA GLY A 125 -0.42 4.04 24.97
C GLY A 125 0.63 3.05 24.45
N PHE A 126 1.68 3.60 23.83
CA PHE A 126 2.83 2.86 23.30
C PHE A 126 3.83 2.52 24.41
N VAL A 127 4.29 1.26 24.48
CA VAL A 127 5.26 0.81 25.47
C VAL A 127 6.69 1.06 24.97
N CYS A 128 7.26 2.19 25.39
CA CYS A 128 8.63 2.61 25.10
C CYS A 128 9.65 1.96 26.04
N ALA A 129 10.94 2.16 25.74
CA ALA A 129 12.05 1.65 26.56
C ALA A 129 12.06 2.22 27.99
N ASP A 130 11.56 3.43 28.20
CA ASP A 130 11.58 4.19 29.45
C ASP A 130 10.19 4.45 30.06
N GLY A 131 9.12 3.84 29.52
CA GLY A 131 7.77 3.98 30.04
C GLY A 131 6.68 3.81 28.97
N VAL A 132 5.47 4.31 29.27
CA VAL A 132 4.34 4.29 28.34
C VAL A 132 4.10 5.70 27.83
N LEU A 133 4.22 5.92 26.51
CA LEU A 133 3.81 7.18 25.87
C LEU A 133 2.29 7.19 25.72
N PRO A 134 1.56 8.01 26.50
CA PRO A 134 0.10 7.99 26.49
C PRO A 134 -0.47 8.46 25.16
N PHE A 135 -1.57 7.86 24.70
CA PHE A 135 -2.18 8.29 23.43
C PHE A 135 -2.64 9.75 23.40
N ARG A 136 -2.98 10.31 24.57
CA ARG A 136 -3.35 11.74 24.72
C ARG A 136 -2.17 12.70 24.53
N ASP A 137 -0.94 12.20 24.59
CA ASP A 137 0.28 12.98 24.44
C ASP A 137 0.86 12.86 23.01
N LEU A 138 0.13 12.23 22.09
CA LEU A 138 0.54 12.12 20.70
C LEU A 138 0.35 13.46 19.97
N PRO A 139 1.31 13.83 19.10
CA PRO A 139 1.11 14.95 18.19
C PRO A 139 -0.03 14.63 17.22
N ASP A 140 -0.77 15.67 16.86
CA ASP A 140 -2.09 15.52 16.27
C ASP A 140 -2.00 15.56 14.73
N GLY A 141 -1.90 14.40 14.07
CA GLY A 141 -2.01 14.28 12.61
C GLY A 141 -0.76 14.66 11.81
N ALA A 142 0.42 14.43 12.38
CA ALA A 142 1.70 14.62 11.72
C ALA A 142 2.19 13.35 10.99
N ILE A 143 1.32 12.34 10.81
CA ILE A 143 1.67 11.09 10.14
C ILE A 143 0.63 10.78 9.06
N GLY A 144 1.11 10.36 7.89
CA GLY A 144 0.24 9.88 6.82
C GLY A 144 -0.43 8.57 7.23
N VAL A 145 0.38 7.52 7.44
CA VAL A 145 -0.09 6.18 7.81
C VAL A 145 0.67 5.66 9.04
N LEU A 146 -0.07 5.23 10.08
CA LEU A 146 0.48 4.60 11.27
C LEU A 146 0.04 3.13 11.33
N SER A 147 0.98 2.18 11.42
CA SER A 147 0.67 0.76 11.63
C SER A 147 1.11 0.25 13.01
N VAL A 148 0.23 -0.49 13.67
CA VAL A 148 0.42 -1.01 15.03
C VAL A 148 -0.21 -2.40 15.20
N ASP A 149 0.37 -3.26 16.05
CA ASP A 149 -0.35 -4.43 16.58
C ASP A 149 -1.43 -3.96 17.55
N TRP A 150 -2.70 -4.22 17.22
CA TRP A 150 -3.84 -3.81 18.02
C TRP A 150 -4.96 -4.84 18.01
N ARG A 151 -4.87 -5.73 19.01
CA ARG A 151 -5.79 -6.87 19.22
C ARG A 151 -7.12 -6.47 19.84
N ASP A 152 -7.20 -5.30 20.49
CA ASP A 152 -8.41 -4.84 21.16
C ASP A 152 -9.46 -4.36 20.17
N ARG A 153 -10.72 -4.76 20.35
CA ARG A 153 -11.79 -4.38 19.41
C ARG A 153 -12.06 -2.88 19.41
N SER A 154 -12.08 -2.27 20.59
CA SER A 154 -12.32 -0.85 20.80
C SER A 154 -11.06 -0.03 20.51
N ILE A 155 -11.20 1.00 19.68
CA ILE A 155 -10.09 1.87 19.27
C ILE A 155 -10.26 3.22 19.98
N PRO A 156 -9.31 3.64 20.86
CA PRO A 156 -9.37 4.93 21.54
C PRO A 156 -9.47 6.11 20.56
N ASP A 157 -10.25 7.14 20.88
CA ASP A 157 -10.41 8.28 19.97
C ASP A 157 -9.10 9.04 19.72
N SER A 158 -8.16 9.00 20.67
CA SER A 158 -6.85 9.62 20.55
C SER A 158 -5.98 8.97 19.47
N ILE A 159 -5.99 7.63 19.33
CA ILE A 159 -5.20 6.98 18.26
C ILE A 159 -5.81 7.28 16.88
N ARG A 160 -7.14 7.49 16.78
CA ARG A 160 -7.81 7.91 15.54
C ARG A 160 -7.34 9.28 15.04
N GLY A 161 -6.79 10.11 15.93
CA GLY A 161 -6.30 11.46 15.61
C GLY A 161 -4.79 11.54 15.37
N ALA A 162 -4.06 10.46 15.61
CA ALA A 162 -2.60 10.43 15.53
C ALA A 162 -2.07 10.50 14.09
N ALA A 163 -2.82 9.93 13.13
CA ALA A 163 -2.44 9.85 11.72
C ALA A 163 -3.66 10.11 10.81
N ALA A 164 -3.41 10.38 9.53
CA ALA A 164 -4.47 10.46 8.53
C ALA A 164 -5.14 9.09 8.30
N VAL A 165 -4.35 8.00 8.35
CA VAL A 165 -4.83 6.62 8.40
C VAL A 165 -4.09 5.83 9.48
N VAL A 166 -4.82 5.01 10.23
CA VAL A 166 -4.26 4.02 11.15
C VAL A 166 -4.57 2.61 10.65
N ALA A 167 -3.53 1.81 10.43
CA ALA A 167 -3.61 0.39 10.12
C ALA A 167 -3.42 -0.43 11.40
N LEU A 168 -4.50 -1.09 11.84
CA LEU A 168 -4.51 -1.90 13.05
C LEU A 168 -4.37 -3.36 12.65
N ALA A 169 -3.21 -3.95 12.91
CA ALA A 169 -2.97 -5.36 12.67
C ALA A 169 -3.57 -6.21 13.79
N THR A 170 -4.19 -7.33 13.43
CA THR A 170 -4.79 -8.29 14.37
C THR A 170 -3.76 -9.25 14.97
N ASP A 171 -2.66 -9.47 14.24
CA ASP A 171 -1.46 -10.17 14.68
C ASP A 171 -0.23 -9.29 14.37
N PRO A 172 0.90 -9.46 15.07
CA PRO A 172 2.14 -8.75 14.75
C PRO A 172 2.48 -8.95 13.27
N LEU A 173 2.82 -7.86 12.59
CA LEU A 173 3.39 -7.94 11.25
C LEU A 173 4.85 -8.35 11.37
N GLU A 174 5.29 -9.28 10.54
CA GLU A 174 6.71 -9.60 10.45
C GLU A 174 7.46 -8.38 9.91
N PRO A 175 8.73 -8.16 10.29
CA PRO A 175 9.47 -6.97 9.85
C PRO A 175 9.59 -6.83 8.32
N ALA A 176 9.58 -7.93 7.57
CA ALA A 176 9.55 -7.90 6.11
C ALA A 176 8.19 -7.42 5.56
N GLU A 177 7.08 -7.84 6.18
CA GLU A 177 5.71 -7.43 5.81
C GLU A 177 5.53 -5.93 6.05
N SER A 178 5.95 -5.44 7.22
CA SER A 178 5.80 -4.02 7.59
C SER A 178 6.61 -3.10 6.66
N ARG A 179 7.83 -3.51 6.29
CA ARG A 179 8.70 -2.82 5.33
C ARG A 179 8.12 -2.80 3.93
N ARG A 180 7.67 -3.95 3.43
CA ARG A 180 7.01 -4.05 2.12
C ARG A 180 5.78 -3.15 2.06
N PHE A 181 4.96 -3.17 3.10
CA PHE A 181 3.77 -2.32 3.21
C PHE A 181 4.12 -0.82 3.19
N GLY A 182 5.05 -0.38 4.04
CA GLY A 182 5.50 1.01 4.09
C GLY A 182 6.09 1.52 2.78
N LYS A 183 6.86 0.67 2.10
CA LYS A 183 7.43 0.98 0.78
C LYS A 183 6.36 1.16 -0.29
N LEU A 184 5.36 0.29 -0.35
CA LEU A 184 4.27 0.43 -1.33
C LEU A 184 3.53 1.76 -1.12
N ILE A 185 3.35 2.20 0.13
CA ILE A 185 2.78 3.51 0.45
C ILE A 185 3.70 4.65 -0.04
N SER A 186 5.02 4.57 0.17
CA SER A 186 5.98 5.59 -0.31
C SER A 186 6.03 5.73 -1.82
N LEU A 187 5.64 4.69 -2.55
CA LEU A 187 5.57 4.66 -4.00
C LEU A 187 4.21 5.16 -4.56
N GLY A 188 3.26 5.52 -3.70
CA GLY A 188 1.97 6.07 -4.13
C GLY A 188 0.83 5.08 -4.23
N PHE A 189 0.98 3.86 -3.69
CA PHE A 189 -0.18 3.01 -3.47
C PHE A 189 -0.99 3.48 -2.27
N SER A 190 -2.31 3.34 -2.34
CA SER A 190 -3.16 3.52 -1.17
C SER A 190 -2.93 2.41 -0.14
N PRO A 191 -3.15 2.67 1.16
CA PRO A 191 -2.99 1.66 2.20
C PRO A 191 -3.75 0.35 1.93
N THR A 192 -4.94 0.39 1.32
CA THR A 192 -5.64 -0.86 0.98
C THR A 192 -4.98 -1.66 -0.14
N VAL A 193 -4.46 -0.99 -1.17
CA VAL A 193 -3.77 -1.68 -2.27
C VAL A 193 -2.40 -2.18 -1.81
N ALA A 194 -1.70 -1.37 -1.03
CA ALA A 194 -0.43 -1.77 -0.43
C ALA A 194 -0.59 -3.00 0.49
N ALA A 195 -1.67 -3.08 1.27
CA ALA A 195 -1.93 -4.23 2.14
C ALA A 195 -2.28 -5.51 1.36
N ASP A 196 -3.00 -5.38 0.24
CA ASP A 196 -3.31 -6.50 -0.66
C ASP A 196 -2.05 -7.03 -1.33
N ILE A 197 -1.21 -6.15 -1.89
CA ILE A 197 0.06 -6.53 -2.52
C ILE A 197 1.04 -7.10 -1.49
N ALA A 198 1.02 -6.63 -0.25
CA ALA A 198 1.86 -7.14 0.84
C ALA A 198 1.31 -8.42 1.49
N ASP A 199 0.16 -8.94 1.05
CA ASP A 199 -0.50 -10.13 1.59
C ASP A 199 -0.85 -10.03 3.09
N ILE A 200 -1.27 -8.83 3.51
CA ILE A 200 -1.68 -8.55 4.90
C ILE A 200 -3.11 -7.99 5.02
N ALA A 201 -3.86 -7.92 3.90
CA ALA A 201 -5.16 -7.25 3.82
C ALA A 201 -6.23 -7.83 4.75
N ASP A 202 -6.18 -9.13 5.03
CA ASP A 202 -7.09 -9.84 5.92
C ASP A 202 -6.71 -9.70 7.41
N ARG A 203 -5.45 -9.32 7.68
CA ARG A 203 -4.91 -9.11 9.03
C ARG A 203 -5.00 -7.67 9.50
N VAL A 204 -5.22 -6.71 8.59
CA VAL A 204 -5.31 -5.29 8.90
C VAL A 204 -6.72 -4.73 8.77
N ARG A 205 -7.07 -3.81 9.67
CA ARG A 205 -8.26 -2.96 9.58
C ARG A 205 -7.83 -1.50 9.63
N PHE A 206 -8.58 -0.63 8.95
CA PHE A 206 -8.19 0.77 8.80
C PHE A 206 -9.12 1.72 9.53
N VAL A 207 -8.54 2.76 10.12
CA VAL A 207 -9.23 3.97 10.58
C VAL A 207 -8.76 5.13 9.73
N GLY A 208 -9.69 5.89 9.15
CA GLY A 208 -9.40 6.88 8.11
C GLY A 208 -9.66 6.34 6.71
N ASP A 209 -9.44 7.18 5.70
CA ASP A 209 -9.66 6.83 4.29
C ASP A 209 -8.44 6.12 3.70
N ALA A 210 -8.39 4.80 3.89
CA ALA A 210 -7.32 3.93 3.39
C ALA A 210 -7.37 3.68 1.88
N SER A 211 -8.38 4.19 1.17
CA SER A 211 -8.48 4.03 -0.29
C SER A 211 -7.61 5.05 -1.05
N ARG A 212 -7.11 6.06 -0.35
CA ARG A 212 -6.37 7.18 -0.94
C ARG A 212 -4.85 7.02 -0.80
N PRO A 213 -4.07 7.47 -1.80
CA PRO A 213 -2.63 7.61 -1.66
C PRO A 213 -2.27 8.81 -0.77
N PHE A 214 -1.16 8.71 -0.05
CA PHE A 214 -0.66 9.73 0.89
C PHE A 214 0.63 10.43 0.45
N VAL A 215 1.07 10.17 -0.79
CA VAL A 215 2.19 10.85 -1.45
C VAL A 215 1.74 11.49 -2.76
N ASN A 216 2.46 12.53 -3.18
CA ASN A 216 2.33 13.13 -4.49
C ASN A 216 3.39 12.54 -5.44
N ARG A 217 2.95 11.90 -6.53
CA ARG A 217 3.87 11.41 -7.57
C ARG A 217 4.22 12.54 -8.54
N GLN A 218 5.50 12.70 -8.86
CA GLN A 218 5.95 13.76 -9.76
C GLN A 218 5.53 13.55 -11.22
N SER A 219 5.52 12.29 -11.69
CA SER A 219 5.23 11.96 -13.09
C SER A 219 3.76 12.06 -13.48
N GLY A 220 2.86 12.28 -12.51
CA GLY A 220 1.40 12.29 -12.73
C GLY A 220 0.82 10.97 -13.23
N SER A 221 1.64 9.93 -13.42
CA SER A 221 1.21 8.60 -13.83
C SER A 221 0.80 7.77 -12.60
N PRO A 222 -0.14 6.83 -12.71
CA PRO A 222 -0.51 5.94 -11.63
C PRO A 222 0.59 4.88 -11.42
N PRO A 223 0.75 4.34 -10.19
CA PRO A 223 1.79 3.36 -9.92
C PRO A 223 1.54 2.12 -10.77
N THR A 224 2.57 1.66 -11.47
CA THR A 224 2.53 0.44 -12.29
C THR A 224 3.18 -0.69 -11.51
N LEU A 225 2.40 -1.73 -11.23
CA LEU A 225 2.89 -2.96 -10.61
C LEU A 225 3.28 -3.93 -11.73
N LEU A 226 4.56 -4.33 -11.78
CA LEU A 226 5.03 -5.35 -12.71
C LEU A 226 5.16 -6.68 -11.97
N ARG A 227 4.24 -7.62 -12.22
CA ARG A 227 4.34 -8.99 -11.71
C ARG A 227 5.24 -9.81 -12.62
N ILE A 228 6.40 -10.21 -12.11
CA ILE A 228 7.45 -10.90 -12.87
C ILE A 228 7.53 -12.36 -12.37
N GLU A 229 7.20 -13.31 -13.23
CA GLU A 229 7.22 -14.74 -12.95
C GLU A 229 8.34 -15.42 -13.75
N GLN A 230 9.25 -16.14 -13.11
CA GLN A 230 10.28 -16.89 -13.84
C GLN A 230 9.72 -18.17 -14.46
N VAL A 231 9.68 -18.27 -15.79
CA VAL A 231 9.07 -19.40 -16.53
C VAL A 231 10.09 -20.35 -17.15
N GLY A 232 11.38 -20.03 -17.05
CA GLY A 232 12.49 -20.87 -17.53
C GLY A 232 13.85 -20.32 -17.12
N ASP A 233 14.92 -20.93 -17.63
CA ASP A 233 16.28 -20.41 -17.48
C ASP A 233 16.38 -19.05 -18.19
N ASP A 234 16.58 -17.98 -17.44
CA ASP A 234 16.61 -16.60 -17.94
C ASP A 234 15.37 -16.22 -18.78
N GLN A 235 14.21 -16.75 -18.41
CA GLN A 235 12.94 -16.45 -19.07
C GLN A 235 11.90 -16.05 -18.04
N TYR A 236 11.27 -14.91 -18.27
CA TYR A 236 10.37 -14.27 -17.33
C TYR A 236 9.10 -13.82 -18.04
N ARG A 237 7.97 -13.99 -17.37
CA ARG A 237 6.68 -13.52 -17.83
C ARG A 237 6.29 -12.31 -17.01
N VAL A 238 5.93 -11.23 -17.69
CA VAL A 238 5.60 -9.97 -17.05
C VAL A 238 4.11 -9.65 -17.24
N THR A 239 3.44 -9.32 -16.15
CA THR A 239 2.09 -8.74 -16.16
C THR A 239 2.14 -7.39 -15.50
N ALA A 240 1.83 -6.34 -16.25
CA ALA A 240 1.68 -4.99 -15.73
C ALA A 240 0.24 -4.76 -15.24
N THR A 241 0.09 -4.22 -14.05
CA THR A 241 -1.18 -3.72 -13.53
C THR A 241 -1.04 -2.21 -13.33
N PHE A 242 -1.88 -1.45 -14.02
CA PHE A 242 -1.88 0.00 -13.95
C PHE A 242 -2.82 0.42 -12.83
N GLY A 243 -2.27 1.00 -11.78
CA GLY A 243 -3.06 1.56 -10.70
C GLY A 243 -4.06 2.61 -11.19
N PHE A 244 -5.02 2.93 -10.34
CA PHE A 244 -5.91 4.06 -10.53
C PHE A 244 -6.22 4.64 -9.16
N ASN A 245 -6.02 5.95 -8.99
CA ASN A 245 -6.53 6.69 -7.86
C ASN A 245 -7.39 7.87 -8.32
N ASP A 246 -8.26 8.36 -7.43
CA ASP A 246 -9.10 9.55 -7.68
C ASP A 246 -8.36 10.77 -8.29
N PRO A 247 -7.14 11.15 -7.84
CA PRO A 247 -6.41 12.28 -8.44
C PRO A 247 -5.88 12.01 -9.86
N ASP A 248 -5.75 10.74 -10.27
CA ASP A 248 -5.18 10.34 -11.57
C ASP A 248 -6.17 10.58 -12.72
N GLY A 249 -7.47 10.71 -12.40
CA GLY A 249 -8.53 11.03 -13.35
C GLY A 249 -8.97 9.84 -14.21
N LEU A 250 -10.26 9.75 -14.51
CA LEU A 250 -10.80 8.72 -15.41
C LEU A 250 -10.30 8.94 -16.83
N GLY A 251 -9.82 7.87 -17.47
CA GLY A 251 -9.36 7.89 -18.88
C GLY A 251 -7.87 8.15 -19.06
N GLN A 252 -7.07 8.11 -17.99
CA GLN A 252 -5.63 8.19 -18.12
C GLN A 252 -5.08 6.99 -18.89
N ILE A 253 -4.17 7.30 -19.81
CA ILE A 253 -3.46 6.36 -20.66
C ILE A 253 -2.06 6.17 -20.11
N ASN A 254 -1.67 4.92 -19.96
CA ASN A 254 -0.34 4.47 -19.59
C ASN A 254 0.28 3.75 -20.79
N GLN A 255 1.60 3.81 -20.87
CA GLN A 255 2.38 3.13 -21.87
C GLN A 255 3.50 2.41 -21.14
N LEU A 256 3.72 1.15 -21.50
CA LEU A 256 4.89 0.42 -21.04
C LEU A 256 6.07 0.77 -21.93
N VAL A 257 7.27 0.76 -21.35
CA VAL A 257 8.48 1.19 -22.07
C VAL A 257 9.15 0.03 -22.82
N PHE A 258 8.72 -1.22 -22.59
CA PHE A 258 9.20 -2.39 -23.35
C PHE A 258 8.99 -2.20 -24.86
N ASP A 259 10.05 -2.45 -25.64
CA ASP A 259 10.07 -2.31 -27.10
C ASP A 259 8.88 -2.96 -27.80
N ASP A 260 8.53 -4.20 -27.43
CA ASP A 260 7.40 -4.96 -27.99
C ASP A 260 6.02 -4.33 -27.68
N THR A 261 5.97 -3.38 -26.74
CA THR A 261 4.76 -2.69 -26.31
C THR A 261 4.78 -1.20 -26.60
N ALA A 262 5.79 -0.71 -27.34
CA ALA A 262 5.97 0.72 -27.59
C ALA A 262 4.75 1.38 -28.27
N ASP A 263 3.95 0.64 -29.02
CA ASP A 263 2.71 1.16 -29.64
C ASP A 263 1.43 0.78 -28.88
N THR A 264 1.56 0.21 -27.67
CA THR A 264 0.44 -0.27 -26.87
C THR A 264 0.10 0.69 -25.73
N PHE A 265 -1.14 1.18 -25.75
CA PHE A 265 -1.69 2.09 -24.76
C PHE A 265 -2.67 1.37 -23.85
N GLN A 266 -2.55 1.56 -22.54
CA GLN A 266 -3.35 0.91 -21.52
C GLN A 266 -4.10 1.94 -20.68
N LEU A 267 -5.35 1.65 -20.34
CA LEU A 267 -6.12 2.52 -19.45
C LEU A 267 -5.75 2.26 -17.99
N ALA A 268 -5.67 3.31 -17.18
CA ALA A 268 -5.55 3.16 -15.73
C ALA A 268 -6.64 2.22 -15.18
N GLY A 269 -6.27 1.31 -14.28
CA GLY A 269 -7.14 0.26 -13.75
C GLY A 269 -7.25 -1.02 -14.59
N THR A 270 -6.49 -1.17 -15.68
CA THR A 270 -6.38 -2.44 -16.41
C THR A 270 -5.15 -3.24 -15.99
N SER A 271 -5.09 -4.48 -16.45
CA SER A 271 -3.87 -5.28 -16.43
C SER A 271 -3.55 -5.72 -17.85
N TYR A 272 -2.27 -5.75 -18.18
CA TYR A 272 -1.74 -6.14 -19.46
C TYR A 272 -0.61 -7.13 -19.26
N ARG A 273 -0.69 -8.26 -19.94
CA ARG A 273 0.36 -9.28 -19.94
C ARG A 273 1.17 -9.12 -21.21
N LEU A 274 2.49 -9.03 -21.06
CA LEU A 274 3.37 -8.95 -22.21
C LEU A 274 3.34 -10.27 -23.00
N ASP A 275 3.45 -10.13 -24.30
CA ASP A 275 3.50 -11.26 -25.22
C ASP A 275 4.89 -11.89 -25.18
N GLY A 276 4.95 -13.20 -24.96
CA GLY A 276 6.21 -13.93 -24.86
C GLY A 276 6.95 -13.78 -23.51
N PRO A 277 7.99 -14.59 -23.26
CA PRO A 277 8.90 -14.38 -22.15
C PRO A 277 9.97 -13.33 -22.48
N LEU A 278 10.36 -12.56 -21.47
CA LEU A 278 11.50 -11.64 -21.49
C LEU A 278 12.72 -12.27 -20.80
N SER A 279 13.92 -11.83 -21.17
CA SER A 279 15.17 -12.12 -20.46
C SER A 279 15.36 -11.23 -19.23
N SER A 280 16.31 -11.59 -18.36
CA SER A 280 16.71 -10.71 -17.24
C SER A 280 17.25 -9.36 -17.72
N THR A 281 17.95 -9.33 -18.86
CA THR A 281 18.49 -8.08 -19.43
C THR A 281 17.38 -7.15 -19.88
N GLU A 282 16.36 -7.66 -20.58
CA GLU A 282 15.19 -6.86 -21.00
C GLU A 282 14.38 -6.36 -19.80
N ILE A 283 14.35 -7.12 -18.70
CA ILE A 283 13.75 -6.64 -17.46
C ILE A 283 14.60 -5.51 -16.86
N ASP A 284 15.90 -5.72 -16.69
CA ASP A 284 16.80 -4.75 -16.04
C ASP A 284 16.84 -3.39 -16.75
N GLU A 285 16.78 -3.38 -18.09
CA GLU A 285 16.73 -2.15 -18.90
C GLU A 285 15.45 -1.33 -18.65
N GLU A 286 14.36 -2.01 -18.28
CA GLU A 286 13.01 -1.44 -18.18
C GLU A 286 12.62 -1.08 -16.74
N LEU A 287 13.25 -1.72 -15.74
CA LEU A 287 13.06 -1.42 -14.31
C LEU A 287 13.59 -0.03 -13.88
N ILE A 288 14.15 0.74 -14.81
CA ILE A 288 14.66 2.09 -14.58
C ILE A 288 13.52 3.13 -14.54
N PHE A 289 12.35 2.81 -15.12
CA PHE A 289 11.24 3.76 -15.27
C PHE A 289 10.11 3.48 -14.29
N ASP A 290 9.92 4.36 -13.30
CA ASP A 290 8.69 4.66 -12.50
C ASP A 290 7.69 3.51 -12.20
N SER A 291 8.20 2.28 -12.19
CA SER A 291 7.52 1.01 -12.15
C SER A 291 8.04 0.20 -10.98
N ILE A 292 7.17 -0.67 -10.47
CA ILE A 292 7.42 -1.34 -9.21
C ILE A 292 7.46 -2.84 -9.52
N PRO A 293 8.66 -3.42 -9.68
CA PRO A 293 8.78 -4.85 -9.88
C PRO A 293 8.34 -5.61 -8.64
N LEU A 294 7.45 -6.57 -8.85
CA LEU A 294 7.12 -7.60 -7.91
C LEU A 294 7.52 -8.95 -8.51
N PHE A 295 8.64 -9.48 -8.02
CA PHE A 295 9.05 -10.84 -8.33
C PHE A 295 8.17 -11.81 -7.57
N VAL A 296 7.53 -12.70 -8.31
CA VAL A 296 6.74 -13.79 -7.73
C VAL A 296 7.62 -15.02 -7.76
N GLU A 297 8.08 -15.45 -6.58
CA GLU A 297 8.70 -16.75 -6.45
C GLU A 297 7.67 -17.80 -6.89
N ASN A 298 8.00 -18.55 -7.93
CA ASN A 298 7.26 -19.74 -8.28
C ASN A 298 7.45 -20.74 -7.14
N SER A 299 6.52 -20.76 -6.19
CA SER A 299 6.24 -21.99 -5.47
C SER A 299 5.77 -22.99 -6.53
N LEU A 300 6.68 -23.85 -6.98
CA LEU A 300 6.42 -24.94 -7.91
C LEU A 300 5.47 -26.02 -7.32
N GLU A 301 4.64 -25.67 -6.33
CA GLU A 301 3.55 -26.46 -5.76
C GLU A 301 2.24 -25.66 -5.75
N ALA A 302 1.74 -25.28 -6.92
CA ALA A 302 0.30 -25.23 -7.21
C ALA A 302 0.03 -25.09 -8.72
N ALA A 303 0.75 -25.86 -9.55
CA ALA A 303 0.26 -26.17 -10.88
C ALA A 303 -0.85 -27.24 -10.73
N THR A 304 -2.09 -26.81 -10.54
CA THR A 304 -3.32 -27.37 -11.11
C THR A 304 -4.55 -26.87 -10.34
N THR A 305 -5.08 -25.71 -10.71
CA THR A 305 -6.54 -25.52 -10.82
C THR A 305 -6.77 -24.22 -11.57
N ASP A 306 -7.20 -24.36 -12.82
CA ASP A 306 -7.84 -23.30 -13.58
C ASP A 306 -9.22 -23.05 -12.93
N PRO A 307 -9.52 -21.90 -12.30
CA PRO A 307 -10.75 -21.75 -11.53
C PRO A 307 -11.97 -21.33 -12.38
N ILE A 308 -11.98 -21.64 -13.69
CA ILE A 308 -13.05 -21.19 -14.60
C ILE A 308 -13.76 -22.32 -15.37
N ASP A 309 -13.37 -23.59 -15.23
CA ASP A 309 -13.93 -24.67 -16.07
C ASP A 309 -14.93 -25.64 -15.39
N ASP A 310 -15.48 -25.33 -14.21
CA ASP A 310 -16.40 -26.26 -13.52
C ASP A 310 -17.83 -25.73 -13.29
N LEU A 311 -18.40 -25.05 -14.30
CA LEU A 311 -19.83 -24.69 -14.32
C LEU A 311 -20.53 -25.08 -15.62
N LEU A 312 -20.27 -26.28 -16.15
CA LEU A 312 -21.16 -26.92 -17.12
C LEU A 312 -21.08 -28.45 -16.98
N THR A 313 -21.75 -29.05 -15.99
CA THR A 313 -22.58 -30.26 -16.18
C THR A 313 -23.26 -30.75 -14.88
N LYS A 314 -24.59 -30.89 -14.97
CA LYS A 314 -25.59 -31.47 -14.05
C LYS A 314 -26.25 -30.54 -13.02
#